data_AF-A0A226DBW6-F1
#
_entry.id   AF-A0A226DBW6-F1
#
_cell.length_a   1.000
_cell.length_b   1.000
_cell.length_c   1.000
_cell.angle_alpha   90.00
_cell.angle_beta   90.00
_cell.angle_gamma   90.00
#
_symmetry.space_group_name_H-M   'P 1'
#
loop_
_entity.id
_entity.type
_entity.pdbx_description
1 polymer ?
#
loop_
_entity_poly.entity_id
_entity_poly.type
_entity_poly.pdbx_seq_one_letter_code
_entity_poly.pdbx_strand_id
1 'polypeptide(L)'
;MTSTYVTNITLNLDSHPLKVTKLSRHVVTFVNLDLNSIYEDRSENFWLLWKIFISIHPAFIFANVDNHSVLNSTHDYIKYYPELVGTSKLFLFQTNQNITWIPCVPCNSIVPLQKNNLTTLHDLAYEWDILNLQDFQTRSFDILRAVPQSSNKADYMCGPSIVYFGESEAPDSCGVAILGRKYNFTLVDPLTTSFSEIVSIGRAMFDTMLTTEVIGYMSVIKMLPLQLHKEQFHFTIVTNFPSRMGALHDFLTPFDHFTWGSLYLSCLLISLVIYTERKLFLLPCLKYEPIFNLAAQLLGQYSGYFVRINFKTIAVIWSVSCYIVMANLYQGAIYSCLTVTLLPSVPKTVEGIVSFNLKIVTSSELLVPTEYGMTSRSLLKDHIPDIISKFPTNSKFVKILKKLDSNLIFFNPAAIYIWDLATNISNHLNIYNSNETIGTSGMFAVMNANQKQNHFNSIMKIMGKRLLIEEGHSGKDVDFQFLKLDVANFNFICFKISNGINHLTESGIYGRWGVIYYLKSDLKLMRKIGNESYSKLFRMEMANANGMGIPEQETQDEPVSLAVIKYVFGLCLISMSLACLVAFGERICFRKTYQTCFDTQKNFLNDMRKKVKYNSIWWKKRYRARVKRS
;
A
#
# COMPACT_ATOMS: atom_id res chain seq x y z
N MET A 1 -23.19 22.27 -45.50
CA MET A 1 -24.22 21.26 -45.85
C MET A 1 -23.70 19.89 -45.46
N THR A 2 -24.00 19.46 -44.23
CA THR A 2 -23.69 18.11 -43.72
C THR A 2 -24.85 17.19 -44.07
N SER A 3 -24.55 16.05 -44.69
CA SER A 3 -25.57 15.09 -45.15
C SER A 3 -26.16 14.32 -43.96
N THR A 4 -27.40 14.62 -43.59
CA THR A 4 -28.18 13.91 -42.57
C THR A 4 -28.76 12.63 -43.19
N TYR A 5 -28.60 11.48 -42.54
CA TYR A 5 -29.26 10.25 -42.96
C TYR A 5 -30.65 10.20 -42.33
N VAL A 6 -31.68 10.17 -43.18
CA VAL A 6 -33.06 9.92 -42.77
C VAL A 6 -33.36 8.45 -43.02
N THR A 7 -33.57 7.69 -41.96
CA THR A 7 -34.00 6.30 -42.05
C THR A 7 -35.49 6.22 -41.69
N ASN A 8 -36.34 5.98 -42.69
CA ASN A 8 -37.71 5.52 -42.45
C ASN A 8 -37.64 4.03 -42.13
N ILE A 9 -37.85 3.67 -40.87
CA ILE A 9 -37.76 2.29 -40.41
C ILE A 9 -39.18 1.78 -40.15
N THR A 10 -39.68 0.93 -41.03
CA THR A 10 -40.76 0.01 -40.72
C THR A 10 -40.16 -1.15 -39.93
N LEU A 11 -40.31 -1.13 -38.60
CA LEU A 11 -39.74 -2.14 -37.72
C LEU A 11 -40.48 -3.47 -37.89
N ASN A 12 -39.87 -4.42 -38.60
CA ASN A 12 -40.25 -5.83 -38.52
C ASN A 12 -39.63 -6.40 -37.22
N LEU A 13 -40.42 -7.07 -36.38
CA LEU A 13 -40.09 -7.30 -34.96
C LEU A 13 -38.94 -8.29 -34.68
N ASP A 14 -38.46 -9.03 -35.69
CA ASP A 14 -37.51 -10.15 -35.55
C ASP A 14 -36.12 -9.88 -36.15
N SER A 15 -35.27 -9.04 -35.54
CA SER A 15 -33.90 -8.84 -36.04
C SER A 15 -32.81 -8.91 -34.98
N HIS A 16 -31.78 -9.69 -35.28
CA HIS A 16 -30.52 -9.86 -34.54
C HIS A 16 -29.80 -8.52 -34.22
N PRO A 17 -28.97 -8.47 -33.16
CA PRO A 17 -28.27 -7.25 -32.75
C PRO A 17 -27.37 -6.71 -33.87
N LEU A 18 -27.67 -5.49 -34.33
CA LEU A 18 -26.92 -4.78 -35.36
C LEU A 18 -25.51 -4.43 -34.86
N LYS A 19 -24.51 -4.71 -35.70
CA LYS A 19 -23.10 -4.36 -35.45
C LYS A 19 -22.97 -2.83 -35.48
N VAL A 20 -22.76 -2.21 -34.33
CA VAL A 20 -22.69 -0.74 -34.20
C VAL A 20 -21.42 -0.21 -34.88
N THR A 21 -21.55 0.27 -36.12
CA THR A 21 -20.51 1.08 -36.77
C THR A 21 -20.59 2.51 -36.25
N LYS A 22 -19.44 3.07 -35.83
CA LYS A 22 -19.33 4.44 -35.30
C LYS A 22 -19.75 5.46 -36.37
N LEU A 23 -21.01 5.87 -36.36
CA LEU A 23 -21.54 6.90 -37.24
C LEU A 23 -21.06 8.27 -36.76
N SER A 24 -20.38 9.01 -37.63
CA SER A 24 -19.90 10.38 -37.32
C SER A 24 -21.01 11.44 -37.37
N ARG A 25 -22.25 11.04 -37.67
CA ARG A 25 -23.37 11.96 -37.93
C ARG A 25 -24.54 11.66 -37.00
N HIS A 26 -25.27 12.71 -36.62
CA HIS A 26 -26.51 12.58 -35.86
C HIS A 26 -27.53 11.75 -36.64
N VAL A 27 -27.98 10.65 -36.04
CA VAL A 27 -29.09 9.85 -36.56
C VAL A 27 -30.40 10.53 -36.15
N VAL A 28 -31.28 10.73 -37.12
CA VAL A 28 -32.61 11.32 -36.91
C VAL A 28 -33.64 10.27 -37.28
N THR A 29 -34.58 10.00 -36.38
CA THR A 29 -35.65 9.02 -36.58
C THR A 29 -37.00 9.70 -36.58
N PHE A 30 -37.86 9.30 -37.51
CA PHE A 30 -39.26 9.70 -37.57
C PHE A 30 -40.13 8.50 -37.17
N VAL A 31 -41.14 8.74 -36.33
CA VAL A 31 -42.07 7.71 -35.85
C VAL A 31 -43.49 8.27 -35.85
N ASN A 32 -44.48 7.44 -36.14
CA ASN A 32 -45.88 7.80 -35.95
C ASN A 32 -46.36 7.14 -34.65
N LEU A 33 -46.87 7.94 -33.71
CA LEU A 33 -47.42 7.42 -32.46
C LEU A 33 -48.95 7.35 -32.58
N ASP A 34 -49.51 6.15 -32.42
CA ASP A 34 -50.96 5.95 -32.46
C ASP A 34 -51.54 6.19 -31.06
N LEU A 35 -52.20 7.32 -30.87
CA LEU A 35 -52.79 7.67 -29.58
C LEU A 35 -54.09 6.91 -29.25
N ASN A 36 -54.58 6.02 -30.11
CA ASN A 36 -55.82 5.29 -29.82
C ASN A 36 -55.60 4.04 -28.95
N SER A 37 -54.36 3.62 -28.68
CA SER A 37 -54.03 2.36 -28.01
C SER A 37 -53.98 2.41 -26.45
N ILE A 38 -54.73 3.31 -25.79
CA ILE A 38 -54.50 3.74 -24.39
C ILE A 38 -55.06 2.78 -23.30
N TYR A 39 -55.43 1.53 -23.60
CA TYR A 39 -56.17 0.70 -22.64
C TYR A 39 -55.34 -0.02 -21.53
N GLU A 40 -54.03 0.22 -21.39
CA GLU A 40 -53.20 -0.42 -20.34
C GLU A 40 -52.19 0.56 -19.70
N ASP A 41 -51.75 0.24 -18.47
CA ASP A 41 -50.85 1.01 -17.56
C ASP A 41 -49.51 1.46 -18.20
N ARG A 42 -49.19 0.94 -19.40
CA ARG A 42 -48.13 1.42 -20.31
C ARG A 42 -48.56 1.27 -21.77
N SER A 43 -48.87 2.39 -22.43
CA SER A 43 -49.24 2.40 -23.86
C SER A 43 -48.21 1.72 -24.79
N GLU A 44 -48.67 1.13 -25.90
CA GLU A 44 -47.81 0.56 -26.96
C GLU A 44 -46.77 1.58 -27.48
N ASN A 45 -47.13 2.86 -27.49
CA ASN A 45 -46.23 3.96 -27.85
C ASN A 45 -45.00 4.06 -26.94
N PHE A 46 -45.15 3.80 -25.63
CA PHE A 46 -44.02 3.77 -24.71
C PHE A 46 -43.02 2.68 -25.11
N TRP A 47 -43.51 1.47 -25.38
CA TRP A 47 -42.67 0.34 -25.79
C TRP A 47 -42.03 0.54 -27.16
N LEU A 48 -42.76 1.15 -28.10
CA LEU A 48 -42.21 1.53 -29.41
C LEU A 48 -41.05 2.51 -29.27
N LEU A 49 -41.26 3.60 -28.51
CA LEU A 49 -40.20 4.57 -28.22
C LEU A 49 -39.03 3.88 -27.53
N TRP A 50 -39.27 3.11 -26.46
CA TRP A 50 -38.25 2.34 -25.74
C TRP A 50 -37.42 1.46 -26.68
N LYS A 51 -38.07 0.77 -27.63
CA LYS A 51 -37.39 -0.07 -28.62
C LYS A 51 -36.53 0.76 -29.58
N ILE A 52 -37.02 1.91 -30.06
CA ILE A 52 -36.26 2.84 -30.91
C ILE A 52 -35.01 3.34 -30.17
N PHE A 53 -35.22 3.78 -28.93
CA PHE A 53 -34.21 4.28 -28.01
C PHE A 53 -33.07 3.27 -27.78
N ILE A 54 -33.41 2.00 -27.54
CA ILE A 54 -32.43 0.92 -27.31
C ILE A 54 -31.78 0.40 -28.60
N SER A 55 -32.52 0.34 -29.71
CA SER A 55 -32.03 -0.37 -30.91
C SER A 55 -31.31 0.56 -31.88
N ILE A 56 -31.76 1.81 -32.00
CA ILE A 56 -31.29 2.76 -33.02
C ILE A 56 -30.38 3.84 -32.39
N HIS A 57 -30.59 4.19 -31.12
CA HIS A 57 -29.90 5.28 -30.42
C HIS A 57 -29.86 6.61 -31.21
N PRO A 58 -31.01 7.13 -31.69
CA PRO A 58 -31.02 8.36 -32.46
C PRO A 58 -30.61 9.56 -31.61
N ALA A 59 -30.07 10.61 -32.23
CA ALA A 59 -29.85 11.88 -31.54
C ALA A 59 -31.17 12.68 -31.41
N PHE A 60 -32.06 12.54 -32.40
CA PHE A 60 -33.35 13.22 -32.45
C PHE A 60 -34.45 12.24 -32.85
N ILE A 61 -35.59 12.32 -32.18
CA ILE A 61 -36.81 11.59 -32.53
C ILE A 61 -37.89 12.61 -32.83
N PHE A 62 -38.44 12.54 -34.04
CA PHE A 62 -39.61 13.31 -34.44
C PHE A 62 -40.80 12.36 -34.49
N ALA A 63 -41.72 12.53 -33.56
CA ALA A 63 -42.91 11.70 -33.44
C ALA A 63 -44.13 12.45 -33.98
N ASN A 64 -44.74 11.96 -35.06
CA ASN A 64 -46.03 12.47 -35.53
C ASN A 64 -47.14 12.00 -34.58
N VAL A 65 -48.02 12.93 -34.22
CA VAL A 65 -49.14 12.70 -33.31
C VAL A 65 -50.41 13.22 -33.97
N ASP A 66 -51.35 12.32 -34.30
CA ASP A 66 -52.46 12.66 -35.18
C ASP A 66 -53.57 13.49 -34.51
N ASN A 67 -53.70 13.42 -33.17
CA ASN A 67 -54.77 14.09 -32.43
C ASN A 67 -54.27 14.96 -31.25
N HIS A 68 -54.41 16.28 -31.39
CA HIS A 68 -53.99 17.25 -30.37
C HIS A 68 -54.84 17.23 -29.11
N SER A 69 -56.15 16.94 -29.19
CA SER A 69 -57.03 17.01 -28.01
C SER A 69 -56.63 16.01 -26.92
N VAL A 70 -55.90 14.97 -27.32
CA VAL A 70 -55.45 13.88 -26.46
C VAL A 70 -54.13 14.23 -25.75
N LEU A 71 -53.29 15.11 -26.31
CA LEU A 71 -52.00 15.53 -25.72
C LEU A 71 -52.09 16.22 -24.35
N ASN A 72 -53.23 16.82 -24.01
CA ASN A 72 -53.42 17.50 -22.71
C ASN A 72 -53.75 16.53 -21.56
N SER A 73 -54.12 15.29 -21.86
CA SER A 73 -54.24 14.24 -20.85
C SER A 73 -52.86 13.64 -20.61
N THR A 74 -52.51 13.37 -19.35
CA THR A 74 -51.21 12.87 -18.87
C THR A 74 -50.77 11.58 -19.56
N HIS A 75 -50.24 11.68 -20.78
CA HIS A 75 -49.79 10.51 -21.53
C HIS A 75 -48.58 9.88 -20.86
N ASP A 76 -48.65 8.57 -20.69
CA ASP A 76 -47.60 7.75 -20.10
C ASP A 76 -46.24 8.01 -20.74
N TYR A 77 -46.16 8.16 -22.06
CA TYR A 77 -44.87 8.38 -22.72
C TYR A 77 -44.22 9.73 -22.40
N ILE A 78 -44.97 10.79 -22.05
CA ILE A 78 -44.41 12.07 -21.56
C ILE A 78 -43.98 11.92 -20.12
N LYS A 79 -44.83 11.29 -19.29
CA LYS A 79 -44.58 11.06 -17.86
C LYS A 79 -43.35 10.18 -17.64
N TYR A 80 -43.20 9.11 -18.41
CA TYR A 80 -42.12 8.14 -18.32
C TYR A 80 -40.96 8.42 -19.28
N TYR A 81 -41.02 9.49 -20.09
CA TYR A 81 -39.89 9.92 -20.92
C TYR A 81 -38.55 9.98 -20.16
N PRO A 82 -38.49 10.51 -18.91
CA PRO A 82 -37.24 10.57 -18.16
C PRO A 82 -36.64 9.21 -17.78
N GLU A 83 -37.48 8.17 -17.75
CA GLU A 83 -37.09 6.79 -17.48
C GLU A 83 -36.67 6.04 -18.75
N LEU A 84 -36.92 6.59 -19.93
CA LEU A 84 -36.52 5.97 -21.20
C LEU A 84 -35.00 5.91 -21.32
N VAL A 85 -34.52 4.78 -21.83
CA VAL A 85 -33.10 4.54 -22.05
C VAL A 85 -32.61 5.30 -23.28
N GLY A 86 -31.80 6.33 -23.09
CA GLY A 86 -31.03 6.98 -24.15
C GLY A 86 -31.09 8.49 -24.08
N THR A 87 -30.31 9.12 -24.96
CA THR A 87 -30.09 10.57 -24.91
C THR A 87 -30.74 11.31 -26.06
N SER A 88 -31.66 10.64 -26.77
CA SER A 88 -32.37 11.23 -27.90
C SER A 88 -33.25 12.37 -27.42
N LYS A 89 -33.30 13.45 -28.18
CA LYS A 89 -34.24 14.56 -27.94
C LYS A 89 -35.55 14.29 -28.68
N LEU A 90 -36.64 14.17 -27.93
CA LEU A 90 -37.97 13.92 -28.49
C LEU A 90 -38.67 15.23 -28.86
N PHE A 91 -39.18 15.28 -30.09
CA PHE A 91 -40.03 16.34 -30.62
C PHE A 91 -41.33 15.68 -31.09
N LEU A 92 -42.47 16.20 -30.65
CA LEU A 92 -43.77 15.78 -31.15
C LEU A 92 -44.18 16.75 -32.24
N PHE A 93 -44.75 16.30 -33.34
CA PHE A 93 -45.27 17.19 -34.37
C PHE A 93 -46.61 16.71 -34.88
N GLN A 94 -47.42 17.63 -35.41
CA GLN A 94 -48.68 17.29 -36.07
C GLN A 94 -48.66 17.87 -37.48
N THR A 95 -48.63 16.97 -38.46
CA THR A 95 -48.53 17.34 -39.88
C THR A 95 -49.65 18.29 -40.32
N ASN A 96 -50.87 18.10 -39.82
CA ASN A 96 -52.05 18.88 -40.22
C ASN A 96 -52.01 20.35 -39.77
N GLN A 97 -51.36 20.64 -38.63
CA GLN A 97 -51.34 21.99 -38.04
C GLN A 97 -49.98 22.68 -38.22
N ASN A 98 -48.96 21.93 -38.68
CA ASN A 98 -47.57 22.39 -38.74
C ASN A 98 -47.05 22.91 -37.39
N ILE A 99 -47.50 22.29 -36.30
CA ILE A 99 -47.06 22.62 -34.93
C ILE A 99 -46.11 21.52 -34.47
N THR A 100 -45.02 21.94 -33.84
CA THR A 100 -44.06 21.07 -33.16
C THR A 100 -44.09 21.39 -31.66
N TRP A 101 -44.05 20.37 -30.83
CA TRP A 101 -44.00 20.47 -29.38
C TRP A 101 -42.75 19.79 -28.83
N ILE A 102 -42.28 20.28 -27.70
CA ILE A 102 -41.23 19.65 -26.91
C ILE A 102 -41.87 19.15 -25.60
N PRO A 103 -41.72 17.86 -25.26
CA PRO A 103 -42.04 17.38 -23.91
C PRO A 103 -41.20 18.13 -22.87
N CYS A 104 -41.86 18.81 -21.93
CA CYS A 104 -41.22 19.46 -20.79
C CYS A 104 -41.17 18.48 -19.62
N VAL A 105 -39.99 17.89 -19.40
CA VAL A 105 -39.70 16.99 -18.29
C VAL A 105 -39.97 17.66 -16.95
N PRO A 106 -39.50 18.89 -16.65
CA PRO A 106 -39.85 19.56 -15.39
C PRO A 106 -41.34 19.84 -15.20
N CYS A 107 -42.02 20.28 -16.27
CA CYS A 107 -43.40 20.76 -16.22
C CYS A 107 -44.42 19.62 -16.20
N ASN A 108 -44.00 18.39 -16.54
CA ASN A 108 -44.91 17.26 -16.77
C ASN A 108 -45.97 17.56 -17.85
N SER A 109 -45.60 18.34 -18.87
CA SER A 109 -46.50 18.81 -19.92
C SER A 109 -45.75 18.91 -21.25
N ILE A 110 -46.45 19.32 -22.31
CA ILE A 110 -45.85 19.65 -23.61
C ILE A 110 -45.85 21.17 -23.81
N VAL A 111 -44.80 21.69 -24.45
CA VAL A 111 -44.66 23.11 -24.76
C VAL A 111 -44.57 23.30 -26.28
N PRO A 112 -45.43 24.13 -26.89
CA PRO A 112 -45.34 24.41 -28.32
C PRO A 112 -44.07 25.19 -28.63
N LEU A 113 -43.42 24.83 -29.73
CA LEU A 113 -42.21 25.47 -30.22
C LEU A 113 -42.56 26.80 -30.91
N GLN A 114 -42.39 27.92 -30.22
CA GLN A 114 -42.88 29.24 -30.67
C GLN A 114 -42.00 29.94 -31.74
N LYS A 115 -40.76 29.47 -31.98
CA LYS A 115 -39.80 30.17 -32.85
C LYS A 115 -39.92 29.72 -34.31
N ASN A 116 -40.36 30.64 -35.17
CA ASN A 116 -40.47 30.44 -36.63
C ASN A 116 -39.12 30.25 -37.36
N ASN A 117 -37.98 30.43 -36.69
CA ASN A 117 -36.64 30.47 -37.31
C ASN A 117 -35.69 29.34 -36.86
N LEU A 118 -36.21 28.21 -36.38
CA LEU A 118 -35.38 27.05 -36.02
C LEU A 118 -35.03 26.25 -37.28
N THR A 119 -33.92 26.64 -37.92
CA THR A 119 -33.52 26.08 -39.22
C THR A 119 -32.55 24.90 -39.10
N THR A 120 -31.94 24.71 -37.92
CA THR A 120 -30.94 23.66 -37.71
C THR A 120 -31.28 22.73 -36.55
N LEU A 121 -30.76 21.49 -36.60
CA LEU A 121 -30.83 20.55 -35.47
C LEU A 121 -30.14 21.08 -34.20
N HIS A 122 -29.16 21.96 -34.38
CA HIS A 122 -28.48 22.62 -33.27
C HIS A 122 -29.44 23.58 -32.54
N ASP A 123 -30.21 24.37 -33.28
CA ASP A 123 -31.20 25.29 -32.68
C ASP A 123 -32.29 24.50 -31.94
N LEU A 124 -32.78 23.42 -32.54
CA LEU A 124 -33.73 22.51 -31.90
C LEU A 124 -33.16 21.90 -30.62
N ALA A 125 -31.90 21.45 -30.66
CA ALA A 125 -31.20 20.92 -29.50
C ALA A 125 -31.07 21.96 -28.39
N TYR A 126 -30.78 23.23 -28.73
CA TYR A 126 -30.65 24.32 -27.79
C TYR A 126 -31.98 24.67 -27.11
N GLU A 127 -33.07 24.78 -27.87
CA GLU A 127 -34.41 25.02 -27.31
C GLU A 127 -34.84 23.87 -26.38
N TRP A 128 -34.56 22.63 -26.79
CA TRP A 128 -34.82 21.46 -25.96
C TRP A 128 -34.05 21.51 -24.64
N ASP A 129 -32.76 21.88 -24.68
CA ASP A 129 -31.91 21.98 -23.50
C ASP A 129 -32.35 23.10 -22.56
N ILE A 130 -32.78 24.26 -23.09
CA ILE A 130 -33.35 25.34 -22.27
C ILE A 130 -34.56 24.84 -21.49
N LEU A 131 -35.47 24.14 -22.17
CA LEU A 131 -36.71 23.70 -21.54
C LEU A 131 -36.49 22.56 -20.54
N ASN A 132 -35.57 21.64 -20.83
CA ASN A 132 -35.42 20.38 -20.11
C ASN A 132 -34.19 20.29 -19.21
N LEU A 133 -33.34 21.33 -19.09
CA LEU A 133 -32.14 21.28 -18.24
C LEU A 133 -31.99 22.47 -17.28
N GLN A 134 -32.92 23.42 -17.24
CA GLN A 134 -32.77 24.62 -16.41
C GLN A 134 -33.26 24.42 -14.97
N ASP A 135 -34.39 23.74 -14.79
CA ASP A 135 -35.06 23.67 -13.49
C ASP A 135 -35.80 22.35 -13.34
N PHE A 136 -35.49 21.54 -12.33
CA PHE A 136 -36.13 20.27 -12.03
C PHE A 136 -36.81 20.23 -10.65
N GLN A 137 -37.30 21.37 -10.14
CA GLN A 137 -37.75 21.51 -8.74
C GLN A 137 -38.71 20.42 -8.24
N THR A 138 -39.54 19.87 -9.13
CA THR A 138 -40.56 18.85 -8.85
C THR A 138 -40.10 17.41 -9.13
N ARG A 139 -38.84 17.22 -9.52
CA ARG A 139 -38.29 15.93 -9.93
C ARG A 139 -37.20 15.47 -8.97
N SER A 140 -37.01 14.17 -8.94
CA SER A 140 -35.96 13.54 -8.13
C SER A 140 -34.89 12.87 -8.97
N PHE A 141 -33.69 12.78 -8.41
CA PHE A 141 -32.64 11.92 -8.90
C PHE A 141 -32.32 10.88 -7.84
N ASP A 142 -32.48 9.61 -8.20
CA ASP A 142 -32.32 8.49 -7.28
C ASP A 142 -30.83 8.18 -7.08
N ILE A 143 -30.39 8.08 -5.84
CA ILE A 143 -29.06 7.55 -5.52
C ILE A 143 -29.23 6.18 -4.86
N LEU A 144 -28.93 5.12 -5.61
CA LEU A 144 -28.86 3.77 -5.07
C LEU A 144 -27.55 3.60 -4.29
N ARG A 145 -27.69 3.26 -3.01
CA ARG A 145 -26.56 2.91 -2.15
C ARG A 145 -26.73 1.51 -1.62
N ALA A 146 -25.61 0.86 -1.38
CA ALA A 146 -25.62 -0.45 -0.72
C ALA A 146 -26.01 -0.36 0.77
N VAL A 147 -25.76 0.80 1.41
CA VAL A 147 -26.12 1.05 2.81
C VAL A 147 -27.10 2.22 2.87
N PRO A 148 -28.36 1.99 3.34
CA PRO A 148 -29.34 3.06 3.48
C PRO A 148 -28.87 4.08 4.52
N GLN A 149 -29.07 5.36 4.24
CA GLN A 149 -28.72 6.43 5.17
C GLN A 149 -29.91 6.78 6.06
N SER A 150 -29.67 6.90 7.37
CA SER A 150 -30.72 7.13 8.37
C SER A 150 -31.28 8.56 8.40
N SER A 151 -30.85 9.46 7.51
CA SER A 151 -31.24 10.87 7.55
C SER A 151 -32.37 11.19 6.57
N ASN A 152 -33.60 11.36 7.12
CA ASN A 152 -34.81 11.71 6.36
C ASN A 152 -34.83 13.12 5.74
N LYS A 153 -33.73 13.90 5.80
CA LYS A 153 -33.62 15.22 5.17
C LYS A 153 -32.26 15.39 4.49
N ALA A 154 -32.30 15.43 3.17
CA ALA A 154 -31.15 15.50 2.27
C ALA A 154 -30.60 16.93 2.07
N ASP A 155 -30.38 17.68 3.15
CA ASP A 155 -29.62 18.93 3.03
C ASP A 155 -28.12 18.63 3.17
N TYR A 156 -27.51 18.23 2.04
CA TYR A 156 -26.09 17.92 1.96
C TYR A 156 -25.28 19.23 1.91
N MET A 157 -24.61 19.62 2.99
CA MET A 157 -23.85 20.88 3.06
C MET A 157 -22.60 20.83 2.17
N CYS A 158 -21.91 19.70 2.07
CA CYS A 158 -20.81 19.42 1.13
C CYS A 158 -19.80 20.56 1.03
N GLY A 159 -19.28 20.97 2.19
CA GLY A 159 -18.27 22.02 2.31
C GLY A 159 -16.85 21.46 2.44
N PRO A 160 -15.83 22.34 2.40
CA PRO A 160 -14.44 21.95 2.69
C PRO A 160 -14.17 21.75 4.19
N SER A 161 -15.13 22.12 5.05
CA SER A 161 -14.98 22.08 6.52
C SER A 161 -15.42 20.74 7.07
N ILE A 162 -14.51 20.05 7.75
CA ILE A 162 -14.81 18.80 8.47
C ILE A 162 -15.89 18.95 9.54
N VAL A 163 -16.04 20.15 10.12
CA VAL A 163 -17.01 20.43 11.19
C VAL A 163 -18.44 20.44 10.65
N TYR A 164 -18.63 20.99 9.45
CA TYR A 164 -19.94 21.13 8.81
C TYR A 164 -20.25 19.98 7.86
N PHE A 165 -19.24 19.19 7.48
CA PHE A 165 -19.43 18.02 6.64
C PHE A 165 -20.34 17.03 7.35
N GLY A 166 -21.49 16.67 6.77
CA GLY A 166 -22.48 15.74 7.33
C GLY A 166 -21.94 14.31 7.47
N GLU A 167 -22.62 13.44 8.24
CA GLU A 167 -22.24 12.01 8.31
C GLU A 167 -22.63 11.24 7.05
N SER A 168 -23.71 11.68 6.41
CA SER A 168 -24.26 11.11 5.18
C SER A 168 -23.59 11.64 3.89
N GLU A 169 -22.67 12.59 4.02
CA GLU A 169 -22.04 13.30 2.91
C GLU A 169 -20.89 12.50 2.29
N ALA A 170 -21.17 11.31 1.74
CA ALA A 170 -20.17 10.62 0.92
C ALA A 170 -19.81 11.47 -0.33
N PRO A 171 -18.60 11.35 -0.88
CA PRO A 171 -18.14 12.17 -2.01
C PRO A 171 -19.10 12.14 -3.19
N ASP A 172 -19.60 10.96 -3.52
CA ASP A 172 -20.54 10.74 -4.62
C ASP A 172 -21.87 11.45 -4.37
N SER A 173 -22.34 11.41 -3.13
CA SER A 173 -23.56 12.13 -2.70
C SER A 173 -23.39 13.63 -2.85
N CYS A 174 -22.23 14.14 -2.45
CA CYS A 174 -21.90 15.53 -2.59
C CYS A 174 -21.80 15.95 -4.04
N GLY A 175 -21.22 15.12 -4.90
CA GLY A 175 -21.17 15.34 -6.33
C GLY A 175 -22.56 15.51 -6.92
N VAL A 176 -23.46 14.55 -6.68
CA VAL A 176 -24.84 14.63 -7.19
C VAL A 176 -25.63 15.75 -6.50
N ALA A 177 -25.41 16.04 -5.22
CA ALA A 177 -26.12 17.12 -4.52
C ALA A 177 -25.77 18.51 -5.07
N ILE A 178 -24.49 18.76 -5.39
CA ILE A 178 -24.08 20.00 -6.06
C ILE A 178 -24.73 20.10 -7.45
N LEU A 179 -24.80 19.00 -8.18
CA LEU A 179 -25.49 18.96 -9.47
C LEU A 179 -27.00 19.15 -9.31
N GLY A 180 -27.58 18.62 -8.23
CA GLY A 180 -28.97 18.84 -7.83
C GLY A 180 -29.27 20.30 -7.60
N ARG A 181 -28.40 21.02 -6.90
CA ARG A 181 -28.51 22.49 -6.75
C ARG A 181 -28.36 23.23 -8.07
N LYS A 182 -27.44 22.79 -8.94
CA LYS A 182 -27.19 23.42 -10.25
C LYS A 182 -28.37 23.28 -11.21
N TYR A 183 -29.03 22.12 -11.20
CA TYR A 183 -30.15 21.79 -12.09
C TYR A 183 -31.51 21.84 -11.37
N ASN A 184 -31.52 22.26 -10.10
CA ASN A 184 -32.68 22.33 -9.21
C ASN A 184 -33.46 21.02 -9.02
N PHE A 185 -32.84 19.83 -9.00
CA PHE A 185 -33.54 18.57 -8.67
C PHE A 185 -33.34 18.16 -7.20
N THR A 186 -34.27 17.36 -6.69
CA THR A 186 -34.19 16.77 -5.34
C THR A 186 -33.47 15.42 -5.36
N LEU A 187 -32.72 15.12 -4.30
CA LEU A 187 -32.11 13.80 -4.12
C LEU A 187 -33.02 12.89 -3.31
N VAL A 188 -33.20 11.66 -3.80
CA VAL A 188 -34.04 10.67 -3.14
C VAL A 188 -33.26 9.38 -2.96
N ASP A 189 -33.31 8.83 -1.74
CA ASP A 189 -32.88 7.45 -1.48
C ASP A 189 -34.11 6.54 -1.61
N PRO A 190 -34.18 5.71 -2.65
CA PRO A 190 -35.34 4.87 -2.93
C PRO A 190 -35.59 3.81 -1.85
N LEU A 191 -34.62 3.52 -0.98
CA LEU A 191 -34.82 2.60 0.14
C LEU A 191 -35.60 3.22 1.31
N THR A 192 -35.69 4.55 1.37
CA THR A 192 -36.28 5.27 2.52
C THR A 192 -37.59 5.97 2.21
N THR A 193 -37.91 6.13 0.92
CA THR A 193 -39.05 6.94 0.46
C THR A 193 -40.05 6.08 -0.31
N SER A 194 -41.34 6.25 -0.02
CA SER A 194 -42.39 5.56 -0.76
C SER A 194 -42.45 6.07 -2.20
N PHE A 195 -42.20 5.18 -3.17
CA PHE A 195 -42.09 5.46 -4.61
C PHE A 195 -43.32 6.09 -5.29
N SER A 196 -44.45 6.26 -4.61
CA SER A 196 -45.75 6.49 -5.26
C SER A 196 -45.96 7.89 -5.84
N GLU A 197 -45.16 8.89 -5.49
CA GLU A 197 -45.49 10.29 -5.82
C GLU A 197 -44.41 11.08 -6.59
N ILE A 198 -43.15 10.65 -6.60
CA ILE A 198 -42.07 11.44 -7.18
C ILE A 198 -41.55 10.79 -8.46
N VAL A 199 -41.62 11.54 -9.58
CA VAL A 199 -41.04 11.10 -10.86
C VAL A 199 -39.53 11.29 -10.82
N SER A 200 -38.81 10.19 -11.04
CA SER A 200 -37.36 10.17 -11.11
C SER A 200 -36.88 10.56 -12.51
N ILE A 201 -35.97 11.52 -12.60
CA ILE A 201 -35.34 11.93 -13.87
C ILE A 201 -34.07 11.15 -14.17
N GLY A 202 -33.65 10.27 -13.26
CA GLY A 202 -32.44 9.49 -13.42
C GLY A 202 -32.05 8.82 -12.11
N ARG A 203 -31.18 7.83 -12.23
CA ARG A 203 -30.69 7.04 -11.11
C ARG A 203 -29.20 6.84 -11.26
N ALA A 204 -28.46 6.94 -10.16
CA ALA A 204 -27.06 6.55 -10.11
C ALA A 204 -26.80 5.53 -9.00
N MET A 205 -25.82 4.68 -9.22
CA MET A 205 -25.28 3.74 -8.24
C MET A 205 -23.76 3.95 -8.19
N PHE A 206 -23.24 4.14 -6.99
CA PHE A 206 -21.82 4.42 -6.77
C PHE A 206 -21.15 3.27 -6.04
N ASP A 207 -19.82 3.19 -6.17
CA ASP A 207 -18.99 2.21 -5.48
C ASP A 207 -19.35 0.74 -5.80
N THR A 208 -19.91 0.48 -6.99
CA THR A 208 -20.39 -0.85 -7.36
C THR A 208 -19.23 -1.71 -7.86
N MET A 209 -18.94 -2.83 -7.20
CA MET A 209 -17.92 -3.75 -7.70
C MET A 209 -18.29 -4.29 -9.09
N LEU A 210 -17.33 -4.28 -10.02
CA LEU A 210 -17.52 -4.81 -11.36
C LEU A 210 -17.41 -6.35 -11.35
N THR A 211 -18.55 -7.03 -11.28
CA THR A 211 -18.67 -8.49 -11.44
C THR A 211 -19.42 -8.85 -12.73
N THR A 212 -19.37 -10.11 -13.16
CA THR A 212 -20.13 -10.58 -14.33
C THR A 212 -21.63 -10.43 -14.14
N GLU A 213 -22.13 -10.65 -12.91
CA GLU A 213 -23.54 -10.46 -12.55
C GLU A 213 -23.94 -8.99 -12.67
N VAL A 214 -23.08 -8.10 -12.16
CA VAL A 214 -23.31 -6.65 -12.23
C VAL A 214 -23.29 -6.16 -13.68
N ILE A 215 -22.38 -6.64 -14.53
CA ILE A 215 -22.37 -6.32 -15.97
C ILE A 215 -23.66 -6.81 -16.63
N GLY A 216 -24.10 -8.03 -16.31
CA GLY A 216 -25.37 -8.58 -16.78
C GLY A 216 -26.55 -7.70 -16.38
N TYR A 217 -26.64 -7.34 -15.10
CA TYR A 217 -27.66 -6.44 -14.56
C TYR A 217 -27.65 -5.08 -15.25
N MET A 218 -26.48 -4.42 -15.34
CA MET A 218 -26.29 -3.13 -16.02
C MET A 218 -26.71 -3.19 -17.50
N SER A 219 -26.49 -4.31 -18.18
CA SER A 219 -26.89 -4.49 -19.59
C SER A 219 -28.41 -4.58 -19.77
N VAL A 220 -29.12 -5.09 -18.76
CA VAL A 220 -30.59 -5.21 -18.72
C VAL A 220 -31.22 -3.86 -18.43
N ILE A 221 -30.74 -3.15 -17.41
CA ILE A 221 -31.27 -1.83 -17.01
C ILE A 221 -30.65 -0.66 -17.77
N LYS A 222 -29.72 -0.94 -18.68
CA LYS A 222 -29.03 0.02 -19.56
C LYS A 222 -28.42 1.17 -18.78
N MET A 223 -27.57 0.82 -17.82
CA MET A 223 -26.75 1.79 -17.11
C MET A 223 -25.48 2.13 -17.90
N LEU A 224 -25.07 3.40 -17.87
CA LEU A 224 -23.82 3.90 -18.42
C LEU A 224 -22.77 4.05 -17.32
N PRO A 225 -21.51 3.59 -17.53
CA PRO A 225 -20.41 3.89 -16.63
C PRO A 225 -20.15 5.39 -16.56
N LEU A 226 -20.15 5.94 -15.34
CA LEU A 226 -19.75 7.30 -15.02
C LEU A 226 -18.24 7.37 -14.78
N GLN A 227 -17.75 6.55 -13.84
CA GLN A 227 -16.34 6.50 -13.44
C GLN A 227 -15.92 5.07 -13.15
N LEU A 228 -14.66 4.75 -13.48
CA LEU A 228 -14.03 3.47 -13.17
C LEU A 228 -12.96 3.71 -12.11
N HIS A 229 -13.18 3.14 -10.92
CA HIS A 229 -12.23 3.21 -9.83
C HIS A 229 -11.48 1.90 -9.73
N LYS A 230 -10.17 2.00 -9.54
CA LYS A 230 -9.30 0.86 -9.34
C LYS A 230 -8.90 0.82 -7.87
N GLU A 231 -9.32 -0.22 -7.17
CA GLU A 231 -8.93 -0.43 -5.79
C GLU A 231 -7.89 -1.54 -5.70
N GLN A 232 -6.88 -1.31 -4.85
CA GLN A 232 -5.82 -2.26 -4.59
C GLN A 232 -5.98 -2.80 -3.16
N PHE A 233 -5.62 -4.07 -2.98
CA PHE A 233 -5.46 -4.63 -1.65
C PHE A 233 -4.07 -4.30 -1.12
N HIS A 234 -4.03 -3.79 0.09
CA HIS A 234 -2.81 -3.67 0.86
C HIS A 234 -2.84 -4.65 2.01
N PHE A 235 -1.65 -5.00 2.47
CA PHE A 235 -1.51 -5.79 3.67
C PHE A 235 -0.63 -5.07 4.68
N THR A 236 -0.93 -5.30 5.95
CA THR A 236 -0.17 -4.77 7.07
C THR A 236 0.06 -5.90 8.05
N ILE A 237 1.31 -6.07 8.48
CA ILE A 237 1.66 -7.10 9.45
C ILE A 237 1.52 -6.49 10.84
N VAL A 238 0.69 -7.12 11.67
CA VAL A 238 0.48 -6.74 13.05
C VAL A 238 1.32 -7.67 13.92
N THR A 239 2.25 -7.08 14.67
CA THR A 239 3.16 -7.82 15.55
C THR A 239 3.30 -7.13 16.89
N ASN A 240 3.91 -7.81 17.86
CA ASN A 240 4.27 -7.20 19.13
C ASN A 240 5.41 -6.21 18.91
N PHE A 241 5.46 -5.16 19.73
CA PHE A 241 6.70 -4.40 19.83
C PHE A 241 7.83 -5.35 20.23
N PRO A 242 9.02 -5.21 19.63
CA PRO A 242 10.15 -6.04 19.99
C PRO A 242 10.40 -5.89 21.50
N SER A 243 10.43 -7.02 22.21
CA SER A 243 10.91 -7.02 23.59
C SER A 243 12.37 -6.58 23.59
N ARG A 244 12.76 -5.74 24.56
CA ARG A 244 14.18 -5.39 24.74
C ARG A 244 15.01 -6.67 24.73
N MET A 245 16.06 -6.67 23.92
CA MET A 245 17.06 -7.73 23.91
C MET A 245 17.55 -7.97 25.34
N GLY A 246 17.55 -9.22 25.73
CA GLY A 246 17.85 -9.64 27.10
C GLY A 246 18.35 -11.07 27.17
N ALA A 247 18.42 -11.78 26.05
CA ALA A 247 19.02 -13.09 26.00
C ALA A 247 20.54 -12.94 26.00
N LEU A 248 21.24 -13.88 26.65
CA LEU A 248 22.70 -13.88 26.69
C LEU A 248 23.33 -13.96 25.29
N HIS A 249 22.62 -14.59 24.34
CA HIS A 249 22.96 -14.60 22.92
C HIS A 249 23.10 -13.18 22.33
N ASP A 250 22.29 -12.22 22.79
CA ASP A 250 22.26 -10.85 22.27
C ASP A 250 23.52 -10.06 22.64
N PHE A 251 24.31 -10.53 23.61
CA PHE A 251 25.64 -9.98 23.86
C PHE A 251 26.64 -10.40 22.78
N LEU A 252 26.41 -11.51 22.08
CA LEU A 252 27.31 -12.04 21.05
C LEU A 252 26.96 -11.57 19.63
N THR A 253 25.74 -11.05 19.42
CA THR A 253 25.25 -10.52 18.12
C THR A 253 25.97 -9.29 17.55
N PRO A 254 26.68 -8.43 18.32
CA PRO A 254 27.36 -7.25 17.75
C PRO A 254 28.43 -7.60 16.71
N PHE A 255 28.98 -8.80 16.78
CA PHE A 255 29.92 -9.35 15.80
C PHE A 255 29.35 -10.61 15.18
N ASP A 256 29.51 -10.73 13.85
CA ASP A 256 29.15 -11.94 13.14
C ASP A 256 30.09 -13.10 13.50
N HIS A 257 29.67 -14.32 13.16
CA HIS A 257 30.47 -15.52 13.41
C HIS A 257 31.86 -15.45 12.76
N PHE A 258 31.97 -14.76 11.63
CA PHE A 258 33.25 -14.59 10.92
C PHE A 258 34.22 -13.68 11.70
N THR A 259 33.74 -12.57 12.25
CA THR A 259 34.56 -11.67 13.08
C THR A 259 35.01 -12.37 14.34
N TRP A 260 34.12 -13.09 15.03
CA TRP A 260 34.51 -13.90 16.19
C TRP A 260 35.54 -14.97 15.84
N GLY A 261 35.34 -15.70 14.73
CA GLY A 261 36.30 -16.67 14.23
C GLY A 261 37.65 -16.05 13.89
N SER A 262 37.66 -14.84 13.31
CA SER A 262 38.87 -14.09 12.96
C SER A 262 39.62 -13.61 14.21
N LEU A 263 38.91 -13.13 15.24
CA LEU A 263 39.51 -12.76 16.52
C LEU A 263 40.14 -13.97 17.21
N TYR A 264 39.43 -15.10 17.24
CA TYR A 264 39.96 -16.35 17.78
C TYR A 264 41.21 -16.82 17.02
N LEU A 265 41.18 -16.80 15.69
CA LEU A 265 42.31 -17.17 14.86
C LEU A 265 43.50 -16.22 15.08
N SER A 266 43.27 -14.92 15.22
CA SER A 266 44.33 -13.95 15.50
C SER A 266 45.00 -14.18 16.86
N CYS A 267 44.23 -14.51 17.91
CA CYS A 267 44.75 -14.93 19.21
C CYS A 267 45.67 -16.16 19.07
N LEU A 268 45.27 -17.16 18.28
CA LEU A 268 46.08 -18.36 18.05
C LEU A 268 47.37 -18.05 17.29
N LEU A 269 47.30 -17.25 16.23
CA LEU A 269 48.47 -16.87 15.44
C LEU A 269 49.49 -16.09 16.28
N ILE A 270 49.04 -15.14 17.09
CA ILE A 270 49.92 -14.35 17.96
C ILE A 270 50.49 -15.22 19.09
N SER A 271 49.69 -16.14 19.65
CA SER A 271 50.18 -17.13 20.60
C SER A 271 51.31 -17.96 20.01
N LEU A 272 51.16 -18.40 18.76
CA LEU A 272 52.17 -19.17 18.04
C LEU A 272 53.44 -18.34 17.80
N VAL A 273 53.32 -17.07 17.41
CA VAL A 273 54.47 -16.16 17.29
C VAL A 273 55.22 -16.02 18.63
N ILE A 274 54.50 -15.75 19.73
CA ILE A 274 55.09 -15.65 21.07
C ILE A 274 55.78 -16.97 21.46
N TYR A 275 55.19 -18.11 21.09
CA TYR A 275 55.76 -19.43 21.36
C TYR A 275 57.05 -19.68 20.57
N THR A 276 57.07 -19.35 19.28
CA THR A 276 58.26 -19.52 18.42
C THR A 276 59.46 -18.71 18.91
N GLU A 277 59.21 -17.53 19.47
CA GLU A 277 60.26 -16.65 20.03
C GLU A 277 60.79 -17.14 21.38
N ARG A 278 59.97 -17.82 22.21
CA ARG A 278 60.39 -18.22 23.57
C ARG A 278 61.50 -19.27 23.59
N LYS A 279 61.61 -20.09 22.54
CA LYS A 279 62.81 -20.84 22.09
C LYS A 279 62.38 -22.05 21.27
N LEU A 280 62.87 -22.10 20.04
CA LEU A 280 63.41 -23.31 19.41
C LEU A 280 64.10 -24.21 20.45
N PHE A 281 63.47 -25.32 20.85
CA PHE A 281 63.89 -26.70 20.54
C PHE A 281 63.65 -27.78 21.61
N LEU A 282 63.34 -27.48 22.87
CA LEU A 282 63.25 -28.57 23.87
C LEU A 282 62.18 -28.31 24.92
N LEU A 283 60.96 -28.83 24.71
CA LEU A 283 60.15 -29.60 25.68
C LEU A 283 58.71 -29.85 25.17
N PRO A 284 58.08 -31.00 25.50
CA PRO A 284 56.83 -31.49 24.92
C PRO A 284 55.54 -31.02 25.64
N CYS A 285 55.62 -30.01 26.52
CA CYS A 285 54.44 -29.52 27.25
C CYS A 285 54.07 -28.10 26.83
N LEU A 286 53.09 -27.98 25.93
CA LEU A 286 52.39 -26.73 25.61
C LEU A 286 51.72 -26.19 26.88
N LYS A 287 52.30 -25.16 27.50
CA LYS A 287 51.62 -24.42 28.56
C LYS A 287 50.60 -23.48 27.90
N TYR A 288 49.32 -23.60 28.24
CA TYR A 288 48.21 -22.76 27.73
C TYR A 288 48.21 -21.32 28.24
N GLU A 289 49.12 -20.99 29.16
CA GLU A 289 49.27 -19.68 29.79
C GLU A 289 49.33 -18.49 28.80
N PRO A 290 50.06 -18.54 27.65
CA PRO A 290 50.10 -17.42 26.71
C PRO A 290 48.74 -17.16 26.05
N ILE A 291 48.03 -18.23 25.67
CA ILE A 291 46.71 -18.15 25.03
C ILE A 291 45.71 -17.55 26.02
N PHE A 292 45.71 -18.02 27.27
CA PHE A 292 44.83 -17.50 28.30
C PHE A 292 45.07 -16.01 28.58
N ASN A 293 46.33 -15.59 28.65
CA ASN A 293 46.67 -14.17 28.84
C ASN A 293 46.31 -13.28 27.65
N LEU A 294 46.47 -13.78 26.42
CA LEU A 294 46.05 -13.08 25.20
C LEU A 294 44.52 -12.93 25.14
N ALA A 295 43.79 -14.01 25.46
CA ALA A 295 42.33 -14.01 25.53
C ALA A 295 41.82 -13.09 26.65
N ALA A 296 42.43 -13.13 27.84
CA ALA A 296 42.11 -12.22 28.93
C ALA A 296 42.28 -10.76 28.49
N GLN A 297 43.38 -10.44 27.81
CA GLN A 297 43.60 -9.09 27.31
C GLN A 297 42.62 -8.68 26.20
N LEU A 298 42.26 -9.59 25.30
CA LEU A 298 41.21 -9.35 24.32
C LEU A 298 39.91 -8.97 25.03
N LEU A 299 39.55 -9.70 26.08
CA LEU A 299 38.40 -9.41 26.94
C LEU A 299 38.57 -8.15 27.83
N GLY A 300 39.61 -7.34 27.61
CA GLY A 300 39.87 -6.11 28.36
C GLY A 300 40.45 -6.34 29.76
N GLN A 301 40.79 -7.58 30.12
CA GLN A 301 41.40 -7.87 31.42
C GLN A 301 42.89 -7.57 31.39
N TYR A 302 43.38 -6.95 32.46
CA TYR A 302 44.80 -6.69 32.61
C TYR A 302 45.56 -8.00 32.87
N SER A 303 46.54 -8.31 32.02
CA SER A 303 47.50 -9.39 32.26
C SER A 303 48.91 -8.81 32.37
N GLY A 304 49.53 -8.98 33.54
CA GLY A 304 50.94 -8.63 33.76
C GLY A 304 51.93 -9.47 32.93
N TYR A 305 51.43 -10.43 32.14
CA TYR A 305 52.23 -11.31 31.30
C TYR A 305 53.07 -10.53 30.27
N PHE A 306 52.54 -9.44 29.70
CA PHE A 306 53.22 -8.66 28.67
C PHE A 306 54.43 -7.86 29.16
N VAL A 307 54.47 -7.53 30.46
CA VAL A 307 55.64 -6.87 31.08
C VAL A 307 56.87 -7.78 31.04
N ARG A 308 56.66 -9.11 30.98
CA ARG A 308 57.73 -10.12 30.99
C ARG A 308 58.19 -10.56 29.59
N ILE A 309 57.56 -10.09 28.52
CA ILE A 309 57.91 -10.48 27.14
C ILE A 309 58.94 -9.49 26.59
N ASN A 310 59.99 -10.00 25.93
CA ASN A 310 61.02 -9.15 25.31
C ASN A 310 60.48 -8.33 24.12
N PHE A 311 59.38 -8.74 23.50
CA PHE A 311 58.73 -8.05 22.37
C PHE A 311 57.67 -7.05 22.84
N LYS A 312 58.14 -5.94 23.42
CA LYS A 312 57.26 -4.85 23.86
C LYS A 312 56.42 -4.28 22.71
N THR A 313 56.95 -4.26 21.49
CA THR A 313 56.26 -3.72 20.32
C THR A 313 55.02 -4.54 19.94
N ILE A 314 55.13 -5.87 19.83
CA ILE A 314 54.00 -6.76 19.52
C ILE A 314 52.96 -6.69 20.64
N ALA A 315 53.42 -6.67 21.90
CA ALA A 315 52.56 -6.53 23.07
C ALA A 315 51.73 -5.24 23.00
N VAL A 316 52.36 -4.09 22.73
CA VAL A 316 51.68 -2.79 22.63
C VAL A 316 50.67 -2.79 21.49
N ILE A 317 51.04 -3.32 20.32
CA ILE A 317 50.15 -3.31 19.15
C ILE A 317 48.96 -4.25 19.34
N TRP A 318 49.18 -5.42 19.92
CA TRP A 318 48.10 -6.30 20.34
C TRP A 318 47.18 -5.62 21.37
N SER A 319 47.77 -4.97 22.38
CA SER A 319 47.01 -4.22 23.40
C SER A 319 46.11 -3.14 22.78
N VAL A 320 46.66 -2.34 21.87
CA VAL A 320 45.93 -1.27 21.16
C VAL A 320 44.86 -1.87 20.26
N SER A 321 45.14 -2.97 19.57
CA SER A 321 44.16 -3.65 18.71
C SER A 321 43.00 -4.21 19.51
N CYS A 322 43.27 -4.89 20.63
CA CYS A 322 42.25 -5.36 21.56
C CYS A 322 41.42 -4.21 22.13
N TYR A 323 42.06 -3.09 22.48
CA TYR A 323 41.35 -1.90 22.95
C TYR A 323 40.41 -1.33 21.87
N ILE A 324 40.88 -1.18 20.63
CA ILE A 324 40.04 -0.70 19.51
C ILE A 324 38.87 -1.66 19.27
N VAL A 325 39.14 -2.96 19.15
CA VAL A 325 38.12 -3.96 18.83
C VAL A 325 37.11 -4.09 19.97
N MET A 326 37.55 -4.29 21.20
CA MET A 326 36.67 -4.69 22.29
C MET A 326 36.12 -3.50 23.08
N ALA A 327 36.93 -2.48 23.33
CA ALA A 327 36.48 -1.31 24.08
C ALA A 327 35.81 -0.23 23.22
N ASN A 328 36.10 -0.15 21.91
CA ASN A 328 35.44 0.82 21.03
C ASN A 328 34.40 0.16 20.12
N LEU A 329 34.80 -0.81 19.27
CA LEU A 329 33.89 -1.36 18.27
C LEU A 329 32.81 -2.26 18.89
N TYR A 330 33.21 -3.26 19.67
CA TYR A 330 32.27 -4.20 20.29
C TYR A 330 31.37 -3.50 21.29
N GLN A 331 31.94 -2.73 22.22
CA GLN A 331 31.16 -1.98 23.21
C GLN A 331 30.23 -0.96 22.53
N GLY A 332 30.70 -0.23 21.51
CA GLY A 332 29.88 0.69 20.72
C GLY A 332 28.75 -0.03 19.98
N ALA A 333 29.03 -1.18 19.37
CA ALA A 333 28.05 -2.01 18.69
C ALA A 333 27.02 -2.62 19.67
N ILE A 334 27.45 -3.05 20.86
CA ILE A 334 26.52 -3.46 21.95
C ILE A 334 25.62 -2.30 22.33
N TYR A 335 26.16 -1.10 22.59
CA TYR A 335 25.32 0.03 22.96
C TYR A 335 24.34 0.38 21.84
N SER A 336 24.78 0.29 20.57
CA SER A 336 23.89 0.44 19.42
C SER A 336 22.79 -0.64 19.43
N CYS A 337 23.14 -1.92 19.62
CA CYS A 337 22.17 -3.03 19.64
C CYS A 337 21.21 -2.96 20.84
N LEU A 338 21.67 -2.45 21.98
CA LEU A 338 20.85 -2.28 23.19
C LEU A 338 19.98 -1.02 23.14
N THR A 339 20.34 -0.03 22.32
CA THR A 339 19.57 1.22 22.15
C THR A 339 18.60 1.14 20.97
N VAL A 340 18.96 0.42 19.90
CA VAL A 340 18.11 0.19 18.73
C VAL A 340 17.20 -1.01 18.99
N THR A 341 15.91 -0.80 18.87
CA THR A 341 14.94 -1.90 18.85
C THR A 341 14.98 -2.57 17.48
N LEU A 342 15.56 -3.78 17.40
CA LEU A 342 15.48 -4.54 16.15
C LEU A 342 14.03 -4.88 15.84
N LEU A 343 13.59 -4.46 14.66
CA LEU A 343 12.28 -4.82 14.15
C LEU A 343 12.23 -6.34 13.94
N PRO A 344 11.10 -6.99 14.26
CA PRO A 344 10.95 -8.41 13.97
C PRO A 344 11.08 -8.64 12.46
N SER A 345 11.75 -9.74 12.08
CA SER A 345 11.80 -10.15 10.68
C SER A 345 10.38 -10.47 10.21
N VAL A 346 9.89 -9.71 9.24
CA VAL A 346 8.55 -9.89 8.69
C VAL A 346 8.59 -10.16 7.18
N PRO A 347 7.68 -11.00 6.67
CA PRO A 347 7.64 -11.32 5.25
C PRO A 347 7.21 -10.11 4.42
N LYS A 348 8.07 -9.70 3.48
CA LYS A 348 7.83 -8.55 2.57
C LYS A 348 6.86 -8.82 1.42
N THR A 349 6.62 -10.10 1.12
CA THR A 349 5.88 -10.54 -0.07
C THR A 349 4.69 -11.41 0.33
N VAL A 350 3.65 -11.48 -0.52
CA VAL A 350 2.51 -12.39 -0.27
C VAL A 350 2.98 -13.85 -0.21
N GLU A 351 3.95 -14.24 -1.03
CA GLU A 351 4.60 -15.56 -0.95
C GLU A 351 5.29 -15.77 0.41
N GLY A 352 5.93 -14.72 0.95
CA GLY A 352 6.48 -14.69 2.29
C GLY A 352 5.40 -14.92 3.35
N ILE A 353 4.31 -14.14 3.35
CA ILE A 353 3.22 -14.27 4.34
C ILE A 353 2.66 -15.69 4.34
N VAL A 354 2.42 -16.20 3.13
CA VAL A 354 1.89 -17.54 2.91
C VAL A 354 2.90 -18.61 3.32
N SER A 355 4.20 -18.44 3.08
CA SER A 355 5.24 -19.39 3.49
C SER A 355 5.43 -19.44 5.02
N PHE A 356 5.31 -18.30 5.70
CA PHE A 356 5.33 -18.18 7.17
C PHE A 356 4.06 -18.74 7.86
N ASN A 357 3.05 -19.20 7.11
CA ASN A 357 1.76 -19.68 7.64
C ASN A 357 1.06 -18.64 8.52
N LEU A 358 1.23 -17.35 8.24
CA LEU A 358 0.55 -16.30 9.00
C LEU A 358 -0.95 -16.38 8.73
N LYS A 359 -1.76 -16.21 9.78
CA LYS A 359 -3.20 -15.97 9.62
C LYS A 359 -3.40 -14.60 8.98
N ILE A 360 -4.32 -14.52 8.02
CA ILE A 360 -4.56 -13.33 7.23
C ILE A 360 -5.99 -12.90 7.48
N VAL A 361 -6.15 -11.74 8.09
CA VAL A 361 -7.44 -11.17 8.49
C VAL A 361 -7.92 -10.21 7.42
N THR A 362 -9.17 -10.35 6.98
CA THR A 362 -9.79 -9.40 6.04
C THR A 362 -11.20 -9.00 6.50
N SER A 363 -11.54 -7.73 6.31
CA SER A 363 -12.86 -7.13 6.52
C SER A 363 -13.40 -6.49 5.22
N SER A 364 -12.71 -6.74 4.10
CA SER A 364 -13.17 -6.33 2.78
C SER A 364 -14.32 -7.21 2.35
N GLU A 365 -15.44 -6.57 2.04
CA GLU A 365 -16.72 -7.25 1.84
C GLU A 365 -17.34 -6.85 0.52
N LEU A 366 -18.18 -7.74 0.00
CA LEU A 366 -19.10 -7.49 -1.09
C LEU A 366 -20.52 -7.53 -0.50
N LEU A 367 -21.29 -6.47 -0.71
CA LEU A 367 -22.70 -6.43 -0.35
C LEU A 367 -23.50 -7.02 -1.52
N VAL A 368 -24.07 -8.20 -1.30
CA VAL A 368 -24.86 -8.93 -2.29
C VAL A 368 -26.34 -8.85 -1.91
N PRO A 369 -27.22 -8.38 -2.81
CA PRO A 369 -28.66 -8.40 -2.57
C PRO A 369 -29.16 -9.85 -2.51
N THR A 370 -30.01 -10.13 -1.54
CA THR A 370 -30.71 -11.40 -1.33
C THR A 370 -32.19 -11.14 -1.16
N GLU A 371 -33.02 -12.19 -1.20
CA GLU A 371 -34.47 -12.08 -1.00
C GLU A 371 -34.84 -11.40 0.33
N TYR A 372 -33.99 -11.49 1.36
CA TYR A 372 -34.21 -10.93 2.70
C TYR A 372 -33.44 -9.63 2.96
N GLY A 373 -32.83 -9.02 1.95
CA GLY A 373 -32.04 -7.78 2.07
C GLY A 373 -30.59 -7.94 1.63
N MET A 374 -29.70 -7.06 2.09
CA MET A 374 -28.28 -7.12 1.72
C MET A 374 -27.52 -8.09 2.64
N THR A 375 -26.74 -9.00 2.06
CA THR A 375 -25.80 -9.85 2.80
C THR A 375 -24.37 -9.44 2.51
N SER A 376 -23.54 -9.44 3.55
CA SER A 376 -22.10 -9.19 3.42
C SER A 376 -21.37 -10.51 3.18
N ARG A 377 -20.57 -10.57 2.12
CA ARG A 377 -19.68 -11.70 1.83
C ARG A 377 -18.23 -11.24 1.72
N SER A 378 -17.27 -12.16 1.89
CA SER A 378 -15.87 -11.79 1.81
C SER A 378 -15.45 -11.54 0.37
N LEU A 379 -14.90 -10.37 0.09
CA LEU A 379 -14.44 -10.03 -1.25
C LEU A 379 -13.29 -10.95 -1.71
N LEU A 380 -12.35 -11.25 -0.81
CA LEU A 380 -11.21 -12.13 -1.12
C LEU A 380 -11.59 -13.61 -1.08
N LYS A 381 -12.35 -14.06 -0.06
CA LYS A 381 -12.67 -15.49 0.11
C LYS A 381 -13.57 -16.01 -1.00
N ASP A 382 -14.45 -15.16 -1.54
CA ASP A 382 -15.37 -15.58 -2.60
C ASP A 382 -14.66 -15.62 -3.96
N HIS A 383 -13.73 -14.69 -4.25
CA HIS A 383 -13.10 -14.58 -5.57
C HIS A 383 -11.76 -15.30 -5.73
N ILE A 384 -11.02 -15.59 -4.67
CA ILE A 384 -9.78 -16.39 -4.79
C ILE A 384 -10.06 -17.78 -5.41
N PRO A 385 -11.12 -18.51 -5.00
CA PRO A 385 -11.49 -19.78 -5.66
C PRO A 385 -11.77 -19.64 -7.16
N ASP A 386 -12.47 -18.58 -7.57
CA ASP A 386 -12.74 -18.29 -8.98
C ASP A 386 -11.45 -18.06 -9.76
N ILE A 387 -10.49 -17.33 -9.17
CA ILE A 387 -9.18 -17.12 -9.77
C ILE A 387 -8.44 -18.45 -9.88
N ILE A 388 -8.39 -19.27 -8.82
CA ILE A 388 -7.74 -20.59 -8.82
C ILE A 388 -8.26 -21.47 -9.96
N SER A 389 -9.56 -21.44 -10.23
CA SER A 389 -10.18 -22.26 -11.28
C SER A 389 -9.71 -21.91 -12.70
N LYS A 390 -9.22 -20.69 -12.92
CA LYS A 390 -8.77 -20.17 -14.23
C LYS A 390 -7.31 -20.48 -14.55
N PHE A 391 -6.54 -20.98 -13.61
CA PHE A 391 -5.11 -21.28 -13.78
C PHE A 391 -4.80 -22.77 -13.65
N PRO A 392 -3.70 -23.27 -14.25
CA PRO A 392 -3.30 -24.67 -14.11
C PRO A 392 -3.09 -25.07 -12.63
N THR A 393 -3.70 -26.19 -12.22
CA THR A 393 -3.75 -26.65 -10.81
C THR A 393 -2.37 -26.79 -10.15
N ASN A 394 -1.33 -27.10 -10.95
CA ASN A 394 0.03 -27.33 -10.48
C ASN A 394 0.93 -26.08 -10.51
N SER A 395 0.42 -24.93 -10.96
CA SER A 395 1.20 -23.69 -11.04
C SER A 395 1.62 -23.20 -9.65
N LYS A 396 2.81 -22.58 -9.56
CA LYS A 396 3.31 -21.95 -8.32
C LYS A 396 2.29 -20.95 -7.76
N PHE A 397 1.69 -20.15 -8.64
CA PHE A 397 0.67 -19.16 -8.30
C PHE A 397 -0.57 -19.80 -7.65
N VAL A 398 -1.15 -20.87 -8.22
CA VAL A 398 -2.29 -21.58 -7.63
C VAL A 398 -1.95 -22.16 -6.25
N LYS A 399 -0.72 -22.67 -6.05
CA LYS A 399 -0.28 -23.16 -4.74
C LYS A 399 -0.24 -22.04 -3.70
N ILE A 400 0.25 -20.85 -4.08
CA ILE A 400 0.25 -19.65 -3.22
C ILE A 400 -1.19 -19.23 -2.91
N LEU A 401 -2.08 -19.16 -3.91
CA LEU A 401 -3.48 -18.77 -3.73
C LEU A 401 -4.26 -19.75 -2.85
N LYS A 402 -4.10 -21.07 -3.04
CA LYS A 402 -4.75 -22.08 -2.18
C LYS A 402 -4.33 -21.93 -0.72
N LYS A 403 -3.04 -21.64 -0.50
CA LYS A 403 -2.51 -21.48 0.85
C LYS A 403 -2.91 -20.13 1.46
N LEU A 404 -2.95 -19.07 0.65
CA LEU A 404 -3.55 -17.77 1.00
C LEU A 404 -5.01 -17.95 1.45
N ASP A 405 -5.84 -18.59 0.64
CA ASP A 405 -7.26 -18.87 0.93
C ASP A 405 -7.44 -19.66 2.24
N SER A 406 -6.63 -20.71 2.44
CA SER A 406 -6.67 -21.51 3.67
C SER A 406 -6.28 -20.74 4.94
N ASN A 407 -5.51 -19.66 4.79
CA ASN A 407 -5.08 -18.80 5.90
C ASN A 407 -5.97 -17.55 6.05
N LEU A 408 -6.88 -17.31 5.10
CA LEU A 408 -7.73 -16.13 5.04
C LEU A 408 -8.95 -16.28 5.96
N ILE A 409 -9.09 -15.34 6.89
CA ILE A 409 -10.21 -15.27 7.82
C ILE A 409 -10.95 -13.97 7.59
N PHE A 410 -12.21 -14.11 7.17
CA PHE A 410 -13.11 -12.99 6.92
C PHE A 410 -13.86 -12.61 8.19
N PHE A 411 -13.80 -11.34 8.55
CA PHE A 411 -14.67 -10.75 9.56
C PHE A 411 -15.75 -9.95 8.89
N ASN A 412 -17.00 -10.31 9.17
CA ASN A 412 -18.15 -9.54 8.75
C ASN A 412 -18.21 -8.24 9.57
N PRO A 413 -18.01 -7.06 8.96
CA PRO A 413 -18.02 -5.79 9.68
C PRO A 413 -19.41 -5.41 10.20
N ALA A 414 -20.48 -6.06 9.71
CA ALA A 414 -21.81 -5.94 10.31
C ALA A 414 -21.93 -6.65 11.67
N ALA A 415 -21.08 -7.65 11.94
CA ALA A 415 -21.08 -8.39 13.20
C ALA A 415 -20.09 -7.81 14.22
N ILE A 416 -18.90 -7.38 13.77
CA ILE A 416 -17.85 -6.81 14.61
C ILE A 416 -17.39 -5.51 14.00
N TYR A 417 -17.60 -4.40 14.71
CA TYR A 417 -17.12 -3.11 14.25
C TYR A 417 -15.59 -3.08 14.22
N ILE A 418 -15.03 -2.31 13.29
CA ILE A 418 -13.57 -2.24 13.11
C ILE A 418 -12.82 -1.74 14.36
N TRP A 419 -13.48 -0.92 15.20
CA TRP A 419 -12.90 -0.44 16.46
C TRP A 419 -12.86 -1.54 17.53
N ASP A 420 -13.87 -2.42 17.60
CA ASP A 420 -13.87 -3.59 18.48
C ASP A 420 -12.74 -4.54 18.07
N LEU A 421 -12.59 -4.76 16.76
CA LEU A 421 -11.51 -5.54 16.19
C LEU A 421 -10.14 -4.97 16.59
N ALA A 422 -9.91 -3.68 16.35
CA ALA A 422 -8.66 -3.02 16.70
C ALA A 422 -8.39 -3.02 18.22
N THR A 423 -9.43 -2.87 19.03
CA THR A 423 -9.33 -2.92 20.50
C THR A 423 -8.96 -4.32 20.98
N ASN A 424 -9.58 -5.35 20.45
CA ASN A 424 -9.26 -6.74 20.77
C ASN A 424 -7.84 -7.09 20.37
N ILE A 425 -7.41 -6.69 19.17
CA ILE A 425 -6.03 -6.87 18.69
C ILE A 425 -5.03 -6.16 19.61
N SER A 426 -5.31 -4.90 19.95
CA SER A 426 -4.44 -4.07 20.78
C SER A 426 -4.30 -4.59 22.21
N ASN A 427 -5.32 -5.28 22.72
CA ASN A 427 -5.34 -5.87 24.06
C ASN A 427 -5.01 -7.37 24.07
N HIS A 428 -4.51 -7.92 22.96
CA HIS A 428 -4.16 -9.34 22.81
C HIS A 428 -5.34 -10.29 23.11
N LEU A 429 -6.57 -9.83 22.92
CA LEU A 429 -7.79 -10.61 23.09
C LEU A 429 -8.09 -11.38 21.82
N ASN A 430 -8.52 -12.64 21.99
CA ASN A 430 -8.93 -13.46 20.86
C ASN A 430 -10.13 -12.83 20.15
N ILE A 431 -10.10 -12.83 18.82
CA ILE A 431 -11.24 -12.39 18.02
C ILE A 431 -12.08 -13.63 17.71
N TYR A 432 -13.35 -13.58 18.06
CA TYR A 432 -14.30 -14.67 17.81
C TYR A 432 -15.04 -14.40 16.51
N ASN A 433 -14.79 -15.23 15.49
CA ASN A 433 -15.63 -15.33 14.31
C ASN A 433 -16.57 -16.53 14.51
N SER A 434 -17.71 -16.56 13.82
CA SER A 434 -18.77 -17.57 14.03
C SER A 434 -18.27 -19.01 14.03
N ASN A 435 -17.18 -19.30 13.30
CA ASN A 435 -16.62 -20.65 13.17
C ASN A 435 -15.15 -20.78 13.63
N GLU A 436 -14.46 -19.67 13.92
CA GLU A 436 -13.00 -19.67 14.16
C GLU A 436 -12.59 -18.62 15.19
N THR A 437 -11.63 -18.96 16.05
CA THR A 437 -11.01 -18.01 17.00
C THR A 437 -9.61 -17.64 16.53
N ILE A 438 -9.34 -16.35 16.40
CA ILE A 438 -7.99 -15.86 16.07
C ILE A 438 -7.28 -15.39 17.34
N GLY A 439 -6.15 -16.02 17.64
CA GLY A 439 -5.21 -15.50 18.63
C GLY A 439 -4.51 -14.25 18.11
N THR A 440 -4.76 -13.10 18.74
CA THR A 440 -4.12 -11.82 18.38
C THR A 440 -2.78 -11.60 19.08
N SER A 441 -2.38 -12.52 19.96
CA SER A 441 -1.13 -12.42 20.70
C SER A 441 0.12 -12.58 19.83
N GLY A 442 0.03 -13.35 18.74
CA GLY A 442 1.11 -13.59 17.79
C GLY A 442 1.20 -12.54 16.67
N MET A 443 2.07 -12.83 15.70
CA MET A 443 2.16 -12.11 14.43
C MET A 443 1.08 -12.61 13.48
N PHE A 444 0.36 -11.70 12.83
CA PHE A 444 -0.60 -12.01 11.78
C PHE A 444 -0.65 -10.88 10.76
N ALA A 445 -1.22 -11.13 9.59
CA ALA A 445 -1.39 -10.12 8.56
C ALA A 445 -2.85 -9.67 8.51
N VAL A 446 -3.07 -8.40 8.21
CA VAL A 446 -4.38 -7.83 7.85
C VAL A 446 -4.30 -7.45 6.39
N MET A 447 -5.25 -7.90 5.57
CA MET A 447 -5.29 -7.65 4.13
C MET A 447 -6.65 -7.10 3.73
N ASN A 448 -6.70 -5.83 3.34
CA ASN A 448 -7.93 -5.14 2.97
C ASN A 448 -7.76 -4.25 1.73
N ALA A 449 -8.89 -3.87 1.14
CA ALA A 449 -8.95 -2.78 0.18
C ALA A 449 -8.36 -1.51 0.81
N ASN A 450 -7.65 -0.72 0.01
CA ASN A 450 -6.84 0.41 0.45
C ASN A 450 -7.55 1.33 1.47
N GLN A 451 -8.78 1.76 1.16
CA GLN A 451 -9.56 2.62 2.05
C GLN A 451 -9.80 1.99 3.44
N LYS A 452 -10.25 0.72 3.48
CA LYS A 452 -10.48 -0.02 4.73
C LYS A 452 -9.16 -0.32 5.47
N GLN A 453 -8.07 -0.57 4.74
CA GLN A 453 -6.75 -0.80 5.33
C GLN A 453 -6.21 0.46 6.01
N ASN A 454 -6.29 1.61 5.34
CA ASN A 454 -5.84 2.89 5.90
C ASN A 454 -6.62 3.23 7.17
N HIS A 455 -7.94 3.03 7.14
CA HIS A 455 -8.80 3.21 8.30
C HIS A 455 -8.36 2.34 9.50
N PHE A 456 -8.16 1.04 9.25
CA PHE A 456 -7.66 0.11 10.27
C PHE A 456 -6.30 0.54 10.83
N ASN A 457 -5.37 0.91 9.95
CA ASN A 457 -4.01 1.30 10.31
C ASN A 457 -4.01 2.58 11.16
N SER A 458 -4.79 3.60 10.78
CA SER A 458 -4.96 4.83 11.56
C SER A 458 -5.42 4.53 12.98
N ILE A 459 -6.45 3.70 13.13
CA ILE A 459 -6.98 3.27 14.44
C ILE A 459 -5.87 2.59 15.26
N MET A 460 -5.21 1.59 14.69
CA MET A 460 -4.16 0.84 15.37
C MET A 460 -2.95 1.68 15.76
N LYS A 461 -2.52 2.62 14.90
CA LYS A 461 -1.42 3.59 15.19
C LYS A 461 -1.74 4.45 16.40
N ILE A 462 -2.97 4.94 16.51
CA ILE A 462 -3.41 5.77 17.64
C ILE A 462 -3.37 4.96 18.94
N MET A 463 -3.86 3.70 18.89
CA MET A 463 -3.86 2.79 20.04
C MET A 463 -2.44 2.48 20.51
N GLY A 464 -1.48 2.34 19.59
CA GLY A 464 -0.05 2.32 19.90
C GLY A 464 0.41 1.16 20.79
N LYS A 465 -0.37 0.08 20.89
CA LYS A 465 -0.05 -1.13 21.69
C LYS A 465 0.59 -2.26 20.87
N ARG A 466 0.51 -2.16 19.54
CA ARG A 466 1.05 -3.13 18.59
C ARG A 466 1.90 -2.41 17.57
N LEU A 467 2.92 -3.09 17.08
CA LEU A 467 3.73 -2.61 15.96
C LEU A 467 3.00 -2.99 14.67
N LEU A 468 2.78 -2.00 13.81
CA LEU A 468 2.27 -2.18 12.45
C LEU A 468 3.44 -2.03 11.50
N ILE A 469 3.57 -2.95 10.56
CA ILE A 469 4.59 -2.83 9.51
C ILE A 469 3.85 -2.72 8.16
N GLU A 470 3.92 -1.53 7.59
CA GLU A 470 3.24 -1.13 6.35
C GLU A 470 4.21 -1.11 5.15
N GLU A 471 5.47 -0.72 5.38
CA GLU A 471 6.44 -0.46 4.30
C GLU A 471 7.10 -1.73 3.74
N GLY A 472 7.36 -1.72 2.41
CA GLY A 472 7.91 -2.87 1.67
C GLY A 472 6.85 -3.87 1.17
N HIS A 473 5.59 -3.65 1.53
CA HIS A 473 4.47 -4.57 1.37
C HIS A 473 3.44 -4.09 0.34
N SER A 474 3.86 -3.28 -0.63
CA SER A 474 2.97 -2.69 -1.66
C SER A 474 2.26 -3.71 -2.56
N GLY A 475 2.31 -5.00 -2.24
CA GLY A 475 1.60 -6.04 -3.00
C GLY A 475 2.10 -6.16 -4.43
N LYS A 476 3.20 -5.50 -4.82
CA LYS A 476 3.71 -5.53 -6.20
C LYS A 476 3.96 -6.95 -6.70
N ASP A 477 4.23 -7.89 -5.79
CA ASP A 477 4.43 -9.30 -6.15
C ASP A 477 3.12 -10.04 -6.45
N VAL A 478 2.00 -9.63 -5.82
CA VAL A 478 0.67 -10.17 -6.10
C VAL A 478 -0.33 -9.03 -6.05
N ASP A 479 -0.51 -8.42 -7.23
CA ASP A 479 -1.23 -7.18 -7.46
C ASP A 479 -2.76 -7.44 -7.41
N PHE A 480 -3.27 -7.81 -6.21
CA PHE A 480 -4.70 -8.03 -6.00
C PHE A 480 -5.44 -6.70 -6.12
N GLN A 481 -6.26 -6.61 -7.15
CA GLN A 481 -6.96 -5.41 -7.53
C GLN A 481 -8.37 -5.77 -7.93
N PHE A 482 -9.29 -4.87 -7.65
CA PHE A 482 -10.65 -4.98 -8.15
C PHE A 482 -11.10 -3.64 -8.71
N LEU A 483 -12.06 -3.72 -9.63
CA LEU A 483 -12.64 -2.57 -10.27
C LEU A 483 -13.97 -2.26 -9.60
N LYS A 484 -14.16 -1.01 -9.25
CA LYS A 484 -15.43 -0.43 -8.86
C LYS A 484 -15.90 0.48 -9.98
N LEU A 485 -17.20 0.51 -10.19
CA LEU A 485 -17.84 1.27 -11.24
C LEU A 485 -18.93 2.12 -10.60
N ASP A 486 -18.87 3.40 -10.92
CA ASP A 486 -20.00 4.29 -10.72
C ASP A 486 -20.82 4.26 -12.00
N VAL A 487 -22.13 4.10 -11.88
CA VAL A 487 -23.03 4.01 -13.02
C VAL A 487 -24.24 4.91 -12.83
N ALA A 488 -24.82 5.33 -13.95
CA ALA A 488 -26.13 5.97 -13.96
C ALA A 488 -27.00 5.39 -15.05
N ASN A 489 -28.32 5.52 -14.92
CA ASN A 489 -29.25 5.21 -16.00
C ASN A 489 -28.81 5.98 -17.25
N PHE A 490 -28.72 5.27 -18.37
CA PHE A 490 -28.42 5.90 -19.64
C PHE A 490 -29.67 6.64 -20.11
N ASN A 491 -29.78 7.92 -19.82
CA ASN A 491 -30.90 8.77 -20.21
C ASN A 491 -30.43 10.19 -20.57
N PHE A 492 -31.35 11.10 -20.91
CA PHE A 492 -31.00 12.44 -21.39
C PHE A 492 -30.12 13.27 -20.42
N ILE A 493 -30.19 13.03 -19.09
CA ILE A 493 -29.42 13.77 -18.09
C ILE A 493 -28.07 13.13 -17.77
N CYS A 494 -27.85 11.86 -18.12
CA CYS A 494 -26.68 11.09 -17.68
C CYS A 494 -25.34 11.76 -18.05
N PHE A 495 -25.23 12.35 -19.25
CA PHE A 495 -24.01 13.04 -19.67
C PHE A 495 -23.77 14.34 -18.90
N LYS A 496 -24.82 15.04 -18.45
CA LYS A 496 -24.68 16.23 -17.62
C LYS A 496 -24.18 15.86 -16.23
N ILE A 497 -24.68 14.75 -15.68
CA ILE A 497 -24.20 14.18 -14.42
C ILE A 497 -22.74 13.74 -14.55
N SER A 498 -22.41 12.94 -15.56
CA SER A 498 -21.04 12.46 -15.82
C SER A 498 -20.06 13.62 -15.98
N ASN A 499 -20.35 14.61 -16.84
CA ASN A 499 -19.48 15.78 -17.03
C ASN A 499 -19.34 16.60 -15.75
N GLY A 500 -20.43 16.75 -14.98
CA GLY A 500 -20.41 17.44 -13.70
C GLY A 500 -19.48 16.78 -12.68
N ILE A 501 -19.58 15.46 -12.53
CA ILE A 501 -18.72 14.68 -11.63
C ILE A 501 -17.26 14.72 -12.12
N ASN A 502 -17.03 14.63 -13.43
CA ASN A 502 -15.69 14.74 -14.01
C ASN A 502 -15.05 16.09 -13.71
N HIS A 503 -15.77 17.21 -13.87
CA HIS A 503 -15.23 18.52 -13.49
C HIS A 503 -14.94 18.63 -11.98
N LEU A 504 -15.77 18.02 -11.11
CA LEU A 504 -15.50 17.96 -9.66
C LEU A 504 -14.28 17.10 -9.32
N THR A 505 -14.03 16.07 -10.12
CA THR A 505 -12.86 15.18 -10.01
C THR A 505 -11.60 15.89 -10.49
N GLU A 506 -11.64 16.50 -11.67
CA GLU A 506 -10.54 17.26 -12.28
C GLU A 506 -10.12 18.47 -11.43
N SER A 507 -11.07 19.12 -10.76
CA SER A 507 -10.77 20.21 -9.81
C SER A 507 -10.22 19.74 -8.46
N GLY A 508 -10.19 18.43 -8.19
CA GLY A 508 -9.74 17.85 -6.93
C GLY A 508 -10.73 17.98 -5.77
N ILE A 509 -11.88 18.63 -5.97
CA ILE A 509 -12.92 18.79 -4.94
C ILE A 509 -13.46 17.42 -4.51
N TYR A 510 -13.72 16.54 -5.49
CA TYR A 510 -14.22 15.19 -5.24
C TYR A 510 -13.28 14.37 -4.35
N GLY A 511 -11.97 14.38 -4.67
CA GLY A 511 -10.95 13.71 -3.88
C GLY A 511 -10.83 14.30 -2.47
N ARG A 512 -10.96 15.63 -2.33
CA ARG A 512 -10.93 16.29 -1.03
C ARG A 512 -12.09 15.87 -0.14
N TRP A 513 -13.30 15.73 -0.68
CA TRP A 513 -14.43 15.20 0.09
C TRP A 513 -14.19 13.75 0.53
N GLY A 514 -13.55 12.93 -0.30
CA GLY A 514 -13.15 11.58 0.09
C GLY A 514 -12.28 11.58 1.35
N VAL A 515 -11.23 12.39 1.36
CA VAL A 515 -10.34 12.54 2.52
C VAL A 515 -11.10 13.03 3.77
N ILE A 516 -11.96 14.04 3.62
CA ILE A 516 -12.74 14.58 4.75
C ILE A 516 -13.74 13.54 5.28
N TYR A 517 -14.44 12.83 4.40
CA TYR A 517 -15.41 11.79 4.74
C TYR A 517 -14.76 10.70 5.59
N TYR A 518 -13.62 10.16 5.14
CA TYR A 518 -12.89 9.14 5.88
C TYR A 518 -12.35 9.68 7.20
N LEU A 519 -11.66 10.82 7.19
CA LEU A 519 -11.14 11.42 8.42
C LEU A 519 -12.26 11.65 9.46
N LYS A 520 -13.45 12.10 9.02
CA LYS A 520 -14.59 12.27 9.92
C LYS A 520 -15.06 10.94 10.50
N SER A 521 -15.12 9.88 9.69
CA SER A 521 -15.44 8.52 10.15
C SER A 521 -14.45 8.05 11.22
N ASP A 522 -13.14 8.21 10.97
CA ASP A 522 -12.06 7.87 11.91
C ASP A 522 -12.19 8.64 13.22
N LEU A 523 -12.40 9.95 13.14
CA LEU A 523 -12.60 10.81 14.30
C LEU A 523 -13.85 10.41 15.10
N LYS A 524 -14.96 10.09 14.43
CA LYS A 524 -16.18 9.62 15.12
C LYS A 524 -15.92 8.33 15.89
N LEU A 525 -15.17 7.40 15.30
CA LEU A 525 -14.79 6.16 15.96
C LEU A 525 -13.83 6.41 17.12
N MET A 526 -12.82 7.27 16.94
CA MET A 526 -11.91 7.65 18.01
C MET A 526 -12.61 8.33 19.18
N ARG A 527 -13.66 9.11 18.91
CA ARG A 527 -14.47 9.72 19.95
C ARG A 527 -15.19 8.69 20.82
N LYS A 528 -15.57 7.52 20.26
CA LYS A 528 -16.13 6.40 21.04
C LYS A 528 -15.08 5.74 21.95
N ILE A 529 -13.82 5.72 21.53
CA ILE A 529 -12.70 5.20 22.33
C ILE A 529 -12.35 6.17 23.47
N GLY A 530 -12.32 7.48 23.18
CA GLY A 530 -12.14 8.52 24.18
C GLY A 530 -11.66 9.85 23.59
N ASN A 531 -11.91 10.94 24.33
CA ASN A 531 -11.56 12.29 23.88
C ASN A 531 -10.05 12.49 23.63
N GLU A 532 -9.19 11.77 24.36
CA GLU A 532 -7.75 11.82 24.15
C GLU A 532 -7.35 11.22 22.80
N SER A 533 -7.89 10.04 22.45
CA SER A 533 -7.63 9.37 21.17
C SER A 533 -8.14 10.22 19.99
N TYR A 534 -9.33 10.82 20.15
CA TYR A 534 -9.87 11.79 19.19
C TYR A 534 -8.92 12.98 18.99
N SER A 535 -8.50 13.62 20.08
CA SER A 535 -7.61 14.79 20.03
C SER A 535 -6.26 14.46 19.41
N LYS A 536 -5.70 13.30 19.75
CA LYS A 536 -4.43 12.79 19.20
C LYS A 536 -4.52 12.61 17.69
N LEU A 537 -5.54 11.90 17.19
CA LEU A 537 -5.75 11.73 15.75
C LEU A 537 -5.96 13.06 15.04
N PHE A 538 -6.86 13.90 15.57
CA PHE A 538 -7.15 15.20 14.97
C PHE A 538 -5.88 16.06 14.82
N ARG A 539 -5.03 16.11 15.85
CA ARG A 539 -3.75 16.83 15.80
C ARG A 539 -2.78 16.21 14.80
N MET A 540 -2.68 14.89 14.75
CA MET A 540 -1.80 14.16 13.81
C MET A 540 -2.16 14.50 12.35
N GLU A 541 -3.45 14.49 12.04
CA GLU A 541 -3.98 14.77 10.70
C GLU A 541 -3.83 16.25 10.33
N MET A 542 -4.14 17.16 11.26
CA MET A 542 -4.00 18.61 11.02
C MET A 542 -2.54 19.06 10.92
N ALA A 543 -1.61 18.36 11.58
CA ALA A 543 -0.18 18.59 11.42
C ALA A 543 0.38 18.06 10.09
N ASN A 544 -0.46 17.42 9.26
CA ASN A 544 -0.04 16.65 8.09
C ASN A 544 1.07 15.63 8.43
N ALA A 545 1.03 15.08 9.65
CA ALA A 545 2.00 14.10 10.14
C ALA A 545 1.88 12.75 9.41
N ASN A 546 0.94 12.61 8.48
CA ASN A 546 0.89 11.49 7.54
C ASN A 546 1.93 11.63 6.42
N GLY A 547 2.27 12.86 6.01
CA GLY A 547 3.38 13.12 5.08
C GLY A 547 4.74 13.19 5.78
N MET A 548 4.72 13.57 7.05
CA MET A 548 5.84 13.42 7.98
C MET A 548 5.58 12.17 8.80
N GLY A 549 5.41 11.02 8.12
CA GLY A 549 5.35 9.73 8.80
C GLY A 549 6.43 9.76 9.86
N ILE A 550 6.08 9.52 11.14
CA ILE A 550 7.02 9.41 12.26
C ILE A 550 8.26 8.83 11.62
N PRO A 551 9.39 9.56 11.47
CA PRO A 551 10.45 9.14 10.56
C PRO A 551 10.69 7.69 10.92
N GLU A 552 10.19 6.78 10.08
CA GLU A 552 9.90 5.42 10.50
C GLU A 552 11.26 4.84 10.38
N GLN A 553 11.98 4.99 11.50
CA GLN A 553 13.38 5.28 11.57
C GLN A 553 14.04 4.60 10.38
N GLU A 554 14.35 5.39 9.35
CA GLU A 554 14.91 4.90 8.09
C GLU A 554 16.32 4.32 8.33
N THR A 555 16.67 4.03 9.60
CA THR A 555 17.32 2.79 9.99
C THR A 555 16.49 1.56 9.59
N GLN A 556 16.14 1.43 8.30
CA GLN A 556 16.45 0.14 7.71
C GLN A 556 17.92 -0.05 8.02
N ASP A 557 18.24 -1.14 8.71
CA ASP A 557 19.58 -1.64 8.85
C ASP A 557 20.16 -1.84 7.44
N GLU A 558 20.52 -0.77 6.72
CA GLU A 558 21.65 -0.85 5.82
C GLU A 558 22.79 -1.19 6.78
N PRO A 559 23.23 -2.47 6.80
CA PRO A 559 24.29 -2.88 7.71
C PRO A 559 25.41 -1.87 7.53
N VAL A 560 25.88 -1.28 8.64
CA VAL A 560 26.87 -0.19 8.66
C VAL A 560 27.79 -0.39 7.48
N SER A 561 27.62 0.47 6.46
CA SER A 561 28.16 0.21 5.13
C SER A 561 29.60 -0.27 5.27
N LEU A 562 29.94 -1.36 4.58
CA LEU A 562 31.32 -1.87 4.52
C LEU A 562 32.33 -0.74 4.23
N ALA A 563 31.86 0.36 3.63
CA ALA A 563 32.60 1.60 3.45
C ALA A 563 33.07 2.29 4.74
N VAL A 564 32.38 2.21 5.87
CA VAL A 564 32.84 2.78 7.15
C VAL A 564 33.82 1.83 7.82
N ILE A 565 33.53 0.52 7.78
CA ILE A 565 34.36 -0.52 8.37
C ILE A 565 35.72 -0.66 7.64
N LYS A 566 35.80 -0.37 6.34
CA LYS A 566 37.07 -0.42 5.57
C LYS A 566 38.15 0.50 6.15
N TYR A 567 37.77 1.63 6.75
CA TYR A 567 38.75 2.56 7.34
C TYR A 567 39.35 2.00 8.62
N VAL A 568 38.54 1.30 9.42
CA VAL A 568 38.99 0.61 10.62
C VAL A 568 39.94 -0.54 10.24
N PHE A 569 39.56 -1.36 9.26
CA PHE A 569 40.47 -2.40 8.74
C PHE A 569 41.74 -1.82 8.13
N GLY A 570 41.65 -0.71 7.39
CA GLY A 570 42.82 -0.01 6.87
C GLY A 570 43.76 0.46 7.98
N LEU A 571 43.22 1.01 9.06
CA LEU A 571 43.99 1.47 10.22
C LEU A 571 44.64 0.29 10.97
N CYS A 572 43.92 -0.83 11.13
CA CYS A 572 44.48 -2.09 11.65
C CYS A 572 45.58 -2.66 10.74
N LEU A 573 45.42 -2.57 9.42
CA LEU A 573 46.41 -3.10 8.46
C LEU A 573 47.67 -2.23 8.44
N ILE A 574 47.52 -0.91 8.54
CA ILE A 574 48.64 0.03 8.71
C ILE A 574 49.36 -0.24 10.04
N SER A 575 48.63 -0.41 11.15
CA SER A 575 49.24 -0.67 12.46
C SER A 575 50.00 -2.02 12.47
N MET A 576 49.43 -3.07 11.87
CA MET A 576 50.06 -4.37 11.71
C MET A 576 51.29 -4.32 10.79
N SER A 577 51.23 -3.54 9.70
CA SER A 577 52.37 -3.35 8.80
C SER A 577 53.51 -2.63 9.51
N LEU A 578 53.19 -1.58 10.28
CA LEU A 578 54.15 -0.87 11.10
C LEU A 578 54.76 -1.79 12.18
N ALA A 579 53.94 -2.64 12.80
CA ALA A 579 54.39 -3.67 13.74
C ALA A 579 55.44 -4.57 13.11
N CYS A 580 55.14 -5.09 11.92
CA CYS A 580 56.02 -5.98 11.19
C CYS A 580 57.33 -5.28 10.82
N LEU A 581 57.27 -4.03 10.34
CA LEU A 581 58.45 -3.24 10.02
C LEU A 581 59.34 -2.99 11.24
N VAL A 582 58.75 -2.63 12.39
CA VAL A 582 59.51 -2.43 13.63
C VAL A 582 60.11 -3.74 14.12
N ALA A 583 59.35 -4.84 14.13
CA ALA A 583 59.87 -6.15 14.54
C ALA A 583 60.98 -6.65 13.60
N PHE A 584 60.86 -6.40 12.30
CA PHE A 584 61.90 -6.75 11.33
C PHE A 584 63.14 -5.87 11.52
N GLY A 585 62.94 -4.58 11.79
CA GLY A 585 64.01 -3.64 12.14
C GLY A 585 64.74 -4.04 13.41
N GLU A 586 64.01 -4.42 14.47
CA GLU A 586 64.56 -4.96 15.72
C GLU A 586 65.37 -6.23 15.43
N ARG A 587 64.87 -7.18 14.63
CA ARG A 587 65.62 -8.39 14.25
C ARG A 587 66.89 -8.07 13.48
N ILE A 588 66.86 -7.16 12.51
CA ILE A 588 68.05 -6.75 11.75
C ILE A 588 69.07 -6.08 12.67
N CYS A 589 68.60 -5.17 13.54
CA CYS A 589 69.46 -4.45 14.48
C CYS A 589 70.07 -5.41 15.50
N PHE A 590 69.28 -6.32 16.07
CA PHE A 590 69.75 -7.35 16.99
C PHE A 590 70.77 -8.29 16.33
N ARG A 591 70.53 -8.69 15.08
CA ARG A 591 71.47 -9.53 14.31
C ARG A 591 72.79 -8.80 14.07
N LYS A 592 72.75 -7.51 13.70
CA LYS A 592 73.97 -6.68 13.58
C LYS A 592 74.70 -6.59 14.91
N THR A 593 74.03 -6.20 15.99
CA THR A 593 74.65 -6.05 17.31
C THR A 593 75.23 -7.36 17.84
N TYR A 594 74.52 -8.48 17.64
CA TYR A 594 75.00 -9.81 17.99
C TYR A 594 76.24 -10.19 17.19
N GLN A 595 76.25 -9.94 15.87
CA GLN A 595 77.42 -10.16 15.01
C GLN A 595 78.61 -9.33 15.48
N THR A 596 78.41 -8.03 15.76
CA THR A 596 79.47 -7.14 16.26
C THR A 596 80.01 -7.61 17.61
N CYS A 597 79.15 -8.06 18.53
CA CYS A 597 79.55 -8.57 19.84
C CYS A 597 80.33 -9.89 19.71
N PHE A 598 79.86 -10.79 18.83
CA PHE A 598 80.53 -12.05 18.52
C PHE A 598 81.92 -11.82 17.91
N ASP A 599 82.03 -10.90 16.95
CA ASP A 599 83.30 -10.53 16.32
C ASP A 599 84.26 -9.88 17.33
N THR A 600 83.75 -9.04 18.25
CA THR A 600 84.54 -8.43 19.33
C THR A 600 85.06 -9.49 20.30
N GLN A 601 84.21 -10.45 20.71
CA GLN A 601 84.61 -11.55 21.59
C GLN A 601 85.62 -12.48 20.91
N LYS A 602 85.43 -12.78 19.62
CA LYS A 602 86.36 -13.56 18.80
C LYS A 602 87.73 -12.87 18.67
N ASN A 603 87.74 -11.56 18.45
CA ASN A 603 88.97 -10.75 18.39
C ASN A 603 89.70 -10.73 19.74
N PHE A 604 88.97 -10.57 20.85
CA PHE A 604 89.54 -10.64 22.20
C PHE A 604 90.16 -12.01 22.51
N LEU A 605 89.46 -13.10 22.18
CA LEU A 605 89.98 -14.47 22.35
C LEU A 605 91.23 -14.73 21.48
N ASN A 606 91.27 -14.19 20.27
CA ASN A 606 92.44 -14.28 19.40
C ASN A 606 93.63 -13.48 19.95
N ASP A 607 93.42 -12.29 20.53
CA ASP A 607 94.49 -11.50 21.17
C ASP A 607 95.06 -12.22 22.41
N MET A 608 94.18 -12.80 23.24
CA MET A 608 94.57 -13.65 24.37
C MET A 608 95.40 -14.86 23.93
N ARG A 609 95.00 -15.57 22.85
CA ARG A 609 95.79 -16.67 22.28
C ARG A 609 97.17 -16.22 21.80
N LYS A 610 97.28 -15.03 21.18
CA LYS A 610 98.58 -14.47 20.77
C LYS A 610 99.49 -14.16 21.97
N LYS A 611 98.95 -13.53 23.03
CA LYS A 611 99.68 -13.25 24.27
C LYS A 611 100.17 -14.51 24.98
N VAL A 612 99.33 -15.55 25.08
CA VAL A 612 99.73 -16.85 25.66
C VAL A 612 100.84 -17.51 24.84
N LYS A 613 100.75 -17.47 23.50
CA LYS A 613 101.79 -18.03 22.62
C LYS A 613 103.14 -17.30 22.79
N TYR A 614 103.11 -15.97 22.88
CA TYR A 614 104.29 -15.13 23.11
C TYR A 614 104.95 -15.41 24.48
N ASN A 615 104.14 -15.51 25.53
CA ASN A 615 104.61 -15.87 26.87
C ASN A 615 105.20 -17.29 26.90
N SER A 616 104.62 -18.27 26.19
CA SER A 616 105.19 -19.63 26.15
C SER A 616 106.56 -19.67 25.45
N ILE A 617 106.77 -18.85 24.41
CA ILE A 617 108.05 -18.73 23.70
C ILE A 617 109.09 -18.07 24.61
N TRP A 618 108.70 -17.02 25.35
CA TRP A 618 109.56 -16.35 26.31
C TRP A 618 109.99 -17.27 27.45
N TRP A 619 109.05 -18.04 28.01
CA TRP A 619 109.33 -19.06 29.04
C TRP A 619 110.26 -20.17 28.52
N LYS A 620 110.06 -20.66 27.29
CA LYS A 620 110.96 -21.64 26.67
C LYS A 620 112.39 -21.10 26.46
N LYS A 621 112.55 -19.83 26.07
CA LYS A 621 113.87 -19.18 25.97
C LYS A 621 114.55 -19.03 27.33
N ARG A 622 113.80 -18.61 28.36
CA ARG A 622 114.33 -18.43 29.73
C ARG A 622 114.72 -19.76 30.39
N TYR A 623 113.97 -20.82 30.13
CA TYR A 623 114.29 -22.17 30.62
C TYR A 623 115.57 -22.72 29.97
N ARG A 624 115.72 -22.58 28.63
CA ARG A 624 116.96 -22.97 27.93
C ARG A 624 118.20 -22.19 28.38
N ALA A 625 118.04 -20.93 28.80
CA ALA A 625 119.14 -20.13 29.34
C ALA A 625 119.57 -20.57 30.75
N ARG A 626 118.67 -21.16 31.55
CA ARG A 626 119.01 -21.74 32.87
C ARG A 626 119.71 -23.09 32.75
N VAL A 627 119.25 -23.97 31.85
CA VAL A 627 119.84 -25.30 31.66
C VAL A 627 121.27 -25.24 31.08
N LYS A 628 121.65 -24.16 30.40
CA LYS A 628 123.04 -23.94 29.96
C LYS A 628 123.99 -23.38 31.04
N ARG A 629 123.49 -23.05 32.23
CA ARG A 629 124.30 -22.51 33.35
C ARG A 629 124.45 -23.48 34.52
N SER A 630 123.80 -24.64 34.46
CA SER A 630 124.08 -25.83 35.28
C SER A 630 124.90 -26.80 34.45
#